data_AF-A0A7C9PXW7-F1
#
_entry.id   AF-A0A7C9PXW7-F1
#
_cell.length_a   1.000
_cell.length_b   1.000
_cell.length_c   1.000
_cell.angle_alpha   90.00
_cell.angle_beta   90.00
_cell.angle_gamma   90.00
#
_symmetry.space_group_name_H-M   'P 1'
#
loop_
_entity.id
_entity.type
_entity.pdbx_description
1 polymer ?
#
loop_
_entity_poly.entity_id
_entity_poly.type
_entity_poly.pdbx_seq_one_letter_code
_entity_poly.pdbx_strand_id
1 'polypeptide(L)'
;MNEPRDRANLDSDSVEPEVEIPSSQKVRVEEFNISGDTLLDKIKELVHQGNIRRIVIKNETGSTLLEIPMTVGLVGGAIGVTLFPFFAAIGAIGALVARLKIVIERME
;
A
#
# COMPACT_ATOMS: atom_id res chain seq x y z
N MET A 1 51.98 -11.92 -38.39
CA MET A 1 51.83 -10.72 -37.51
C MET A 1 50.39 -10.21 -37.70
N ASN A 2 49.37 -10.96 -37.30
CA ASN A 2 48.87 -11.26 -35.95
C ASN A 2 48.03 -10.10 -35.40
N GLU A 3 46.71 -10.30 -35.38
CA GLU A 3 45.72 -9.58 -34.58
C GLU A 3 46.13 -9.53 -33.09
N PRO A 4 45.76 -8.47 -32.37
CA PRO A 4 45.30 -8.58 -30.99
C PRO A 4 43.77 -8.56 -30.96
N ARG A 5 43.21 -9.70 -30.54
CA ARG A 5 41.85 -9.83 -30.00
C ARG A 5 41.91 -9.36 -28.54
N ASP A 6 41.02 -8.47 -28.14
CA ASP A 6 40.44 -8.39 -26.78
C ASP A 6 39.31 -7.34 -26.82
N ARG A 7 38.05 -7.74 -26.92
CA ARG A 7 37.17 -8.14 -25.81
C ARG A 7 37.13 -7.09 -24.69
N ALA A 8 36.24 -6.11 -24.85
CA ALA A 8 35.61 -5.45 -23.73
C ALA A 8 34.19 -5.00 -24.10
N ASN A 9 33.25 -5.63 -23.39
CA ASN A 9 31.99 -5.05 -22.93
C ASN A 9 30.84 -4.90 -23.92
N LEU A 10 30.21 -6.07 -24.09
CA LEU A 10 28.76 -6.23 -24.09
C LEU A 10 28.18 -5.78 -22.74
N ASP A 11 28.12 -4.48 -22.52
CA ASP A 11 27.21 -3.84 -21.57
C ASP A 11 26.25 -3.06 -22.48
N SER A 12 25.24 -3.66 -23.12
CA SER A 12 23.97 -3.97 -22.47
C SER A 12 23.56 -2.94 -21.40
N ASP A 13 23.88 -1.67 -21.61
CA ASP A 13 23.09 -0.57 -21.07
C ASP A 13 21.83 -0.47 -21.94
N SER A 14 20.95 -1.44 -21.69
CA SER A 14 19.55 -1.32 -22.04
C SER A 14 19.11 0.00 -21.43
N VAL A 15 19.02 1.04 -22.26
CA VAL A 15 18.19 2.20 -21.96
C VAL A 15 16.79 1.63 -21.79
N GLU A 16 16.46 1.26 -20.54
CA GLU A 16 15.09 0.99 -20.15
C GLU A 16 14.32 2.25 -20.55
N PRO A 17 13.26 2.12 -21.37
CA PRO A 17 12.55 3.29 -21.84
C PRO A 17 12.05 4.06 -20.62
N GLU A 18 12.49 5.30 -20.46
CA GLU A 18 11.87 6.27 -19.58
C GLU A 18 10.40 6.38 -20.02
N VAL A 19 9.52 5.59 -19.41
CA VAL A 19 8.10 5.64 -19.70
C VAL A 19 7.56 6.88 -18.98
N GLU A 20 7.70 8.04 -19.63
CA GLU A 20 6.91 9.23 -19.29
C GLU A 20 5.43 8.92 -19.51
N ILE A 21 4.74 8.44 -18.47
CA ILE A 21 3.28 8.35 -18.48
C ILE A 21 2.73 9.75 -18.16
N PRO A 22 1.96 10.38 -19.08
CA PRO A 22 1.50 11.74 -18.92
C PRO A 22 0.47 11.86 -17.78
N SER A 23 0.62 12.92 -16.98
CA SER A 23 -0.23 13.31 -15.83
C SER A 23 -0.33 12.28 -14.69
N SER A 24 0.84 11.85 -14.21
CA SER A 24 1.01 10.98 -13.05
C SER A 24 0.50 11.65 -11.77
N GLN A 25 -0.70 11.27 -11.31
CA GLN A 25 -1.06 11.47 -9.91
C GLN A 25 -0.06 10.68 -9.08
N LYS A 26 0.86 11.38 -8.41
CA LYS A 26 1.98 10.76 -7.69
C LYS A 26 1.41 9.94 -6.53
N VAL A 27 1.56 8.61 -6.63
CA VAL A 27 1.14 7.68 -5.56
C VAL A 27 2.30 7.49 -4.61
N ARG A 28 2.07 7.74 -3.32
CA ARG A 28 3.04 7.52 -2.25
C ARG A 28 2.62 6.32 -1.41
N VAL A 29 3.58 5.45 -1.12
CA VAL A 29 3.40 4.31 -0.20
C VAL A 29 3.95 4.69 1.17
N GLU A 30 3.15 4.48 2.21
CA GLU A 30 3.57 4.70 3.60
C GLU A 30 3.31 3.44 4.43
N GLU A 31 4.18 3.18 5.42
CA GLU A 31 4.06 2.06 6.33
C GLU A 31 4.06 2.55 7.79
N PHE A 32 3.19 1.96 8.61
CA PHE A 32 3.09 2.23 10.04
C PHE A 32 3.13 0.94 10.83
N ASN A 33 4.01 0.84 11.83
CA ASN A 33 3.92 -0.21 12.84
C ASN A 33 2.99 0.25 13.96
N ILE A 34 2.02 -0.58 14.32
CA ILE A 34 0.99 -0.22 15.29
C ILE A 34 0.62 -1.40 16.18
N SER A 35 0.15 -1.10 17.39
CA SER A 35 -0.38 -2.09 18.30
C SER A 35 -1.83 -2.43 17.94
N GLY A 36 -2.27 -3.66 18.27
CA GLY A 36 -3.62 -4.14 17.95
C GLY A 36 -4.76 -3.27 18.51
N ASP A 37 -4.59 -2.73 19.71
CA ASP A 37 -5.54 -1.87 20.42
C ASP A 37 -5.78 -0.51 19.74
N THR A 38 -4.77 0.02 19.05
CA THR A 38 -4.82 1.33 18.37
C THR A 38 -5.11 1.23 16.88
N LEU A 39 -5.20 0.00 16.34
CA LEU A 39 -5.40 -0.28 14.93
C LEU A 39 -6.66 0.41 14.39
N LEU A 40 -7.81 0.20 15.03
CA LEU A 40 -9.09 0.68 14.53
C LEU A 40 -9.13 2.21 14.45
N ASP A 41 -8.53 2.88 15.44
CA ASP A 41 -8.48 4.34 15.48
C ASP A 41 -7.58 4.90 14.39
N LYS A 42 -6.44 4.26 14.11
CA LYS A 42 -5.58 4.67 13.00
C LYS A 42 -6.26 4.48 11.65
N ILE A 43 -7.01 3.39 11.46
CA ILE A 43 -7.77 3.18 10.23
C ILE A 43 -8.81 4.29 10.04
N LYS A 44 -9.57 4.64 11.09
CA LYS A 44 -10.54 5.75 11.02
C LYS A 44 -9.87 7.06 10.63
N GLU A 45 -8.73 7.39 11.24
CA GLU A 45 -7.94 8.57 10.89
C GLU A 45 -7.56 8.58 9.39
N LEU A 46 -7.04 7.47 8.88
CA LEU A 46 -6.64 7.32 7.48
C LEU A 46 -7.83 7.45 6.52
N VAL A 47 -8.97 6.86 6.88
CA VAL A 47 -10.22 6.99 6.10
C VAL A 47 -10.69 8.45 6.07
N HIS A 48 -10.63 9.17 7.19
CA HIS A 48 -11.02 10.57 7.25
C HIS A 48 -10.13 11.50 6.43
N GLN A 49 -8.87 11.14 6.16
CA GLN A 49 -7.97 11.92 5.29
C GLN A 49 -8.45 11.95 3.84
N GLY A 50 -9.21 10.94 3.39
CA GLY A 50 -9.89 10.93 2.08
C GLY A 50 -8.99 10.82 0.84
N ASN A 51 -7.66 10.88 1.00
CA ASN A 51 -6.67 10.76 -0.08
C ASN A 51 -5.98 9.38 -0.10
N ILE A 52 -6.43 8.44 0.72
CA ILE A 52 -5.97 7.05 0.70
C ILE A 52 -6.77 6.29 -0.36
N ARG A 53 -6.08 5.52 -1.21
CA ARG A 53 -6.70 4.63 -2.21
C ARG A 53 -6.78 3.17 -1.76
N ARG A 54 -5.84 2.77 -0.91
CA ARG A 54 -5.72 1.37 -0.48
C ARG A 54 -5.11 1.31 0.91
N ILE A 55 -5.65 0.43 1.73
CA ILE A 55 -5.12 0.10 3.06
C ILE A 55 -4.90 -1.41 3.13
N VAL A 56 -3.70 -1.81 3.55
CA VAL A 56 -3.33 -3.21 3.76
C VAL A 56 -2.88 -3.38 5.20
N ILE A 57 -3.48 -4.32 5.91
CA ILE A 57 -3.12 -4.70 7.26
C ILE A 57 -2.31 -6.00 7.19
N LYS A 58 -1.12 -5.98 7.76
CA LYS A 58 -0.20 -7.12 7.83
C LYS A 58 0.11 -7.45 9.29
N ASN A 59 0.43 -8.72 9.55
CA ASN A 59 1.04 -9.11 10.81
C ASN A 59 2.56 -8.78 10.83
N GLU A 60 3.22 -9.10 11.93
CA GLU A 60 4.68 -8.88 12.08
C GLU A 60 5.54 -9.71 11.11
N THR A 61 5.04 -10.83 10.61
CA THR A 61 5.74 -11.66 9.61
C THR A 61 5.58 -11.12 8.18
N GLY A 62 4.83 -10.03 8.00
CA GLY A 62 4.57 -9.41 6.70
C GLY A 62 3.43 -10.04 5.91
N SER A 63 2.70 -11.01 6.48
CA SER A 63 1.54 -11.65 5.86
C SER A 63 0.34 -10.73 5.90
N THR A 64 -0.35 -10.57 4.76
CA THR A 64 -1.57 -9.77 4.66
C THR A 64 -2.73 -10.44 5.37
N LEU A 65 -3.33 -9.72 6.32
CA LEU A 65 -4.51 -10.16 7.08
C LEU A 65 -5.81 -9.60 6.49
N LEU A 66 -5.77 -8.35 6.03
CA LEU A 66 -6.92 -7.68 5.45
C LEU A 66 -6.46 -6.61 4.45
N GLU A 67 -7.20 -6.47 3.36
CA GLU A 67 -6.99 -5.43 2.37
C GLU A 67 -8.30 -4.69 2.12
N ILE A 68 -8.24 -3.36 2.06
CA ILE A 68 -9.40 -2.49 1.95
C ILE A 68 -9.16 -1.48 0.83
N PRO A 69 -9.90 -1.58 -0.29
CA PRO A 69 -9.88 -0.56 -1.33
C PRO A 69 -10.69 0.66 -0.87
N MET A 70 -10.06 1.84 -0.87
CA MET A 70 -10.71 3.13 -0.62
C MET A 70 -11.16 3.73 -1.94
N THR A 71 -12.23 3.17 -2.50
CA THR A 71 -12.88 3.70 -3.70
C THR A 71 -13.87 4.81 -3.34
N VAL A 72 -13.95 5.85 -4.18
CA VAL A 72 -14.81 7.03 -4.00
C VAL A 72 -16.30 6.67 -3.85
N GLY A 73 -16.72 5.49 -4.35
CA GLY A 73 -18.08 4.96 -4.21
C GLY A 73 -18.48 4.58 -2.77
N LEU A 74 -17.52 4.46 -1.85
CA LEU A 74 -17.79 4.18 -0.44
C LEU A 74 -18.31 5.41 0.30
N VAL A 75 -17.92 6.62 -0.14
CA VAL A 75 -18.21 7.90 0.51
C VAL A 75 -19.59 8.47 0.12
N GLY A 76 -20.13 8.09 -1.05
CA GLY A 76 -21.31 8.73 -1.65
C GLY A 76 -22.70 8.23 -1.22
N GLY A 77 -22.82 7.20 -0.36
CA GLY A 77 -24.16 6.72 0.05
C GLY A 77 -24.24 5.44 0.89
N ALA A 78 -23.11 4.76 1.16
CA ALA A 78 -23.12 3.43 1.79
C ALA A 78 -22.15 3.25 2.98
N ILE A 79 -21.58 4.34 3.51
CA ILE A 79 -20.59 4.31 4.61
C ILE A 79 -21.08 3.53 5.83
N GLY A 80 -22.38 3.63 6.18
CA GLY A 80 -22.91 2.99 7.39
C GLY A 80 -22.98 1.46 7.33
N VAL A 81 -23.42 0.89 6.21
CA VAL A 81 -23.69 -0.57 6.11
C VAL A 81 -22.52 -1.31 5.45
N THR A 82 -21.85 -0.71 4.46
CA THR A 82 -20.84 -1.41 3.65
C THR A 82 -19.47 -1.46 4.30
N LEU A 83 -19.12 -0.48 5.15
CA LEU A 83 -17.85 -0.50 5.89
C LEU A 83 -17.91 -1.30 7.19
N PHE A 84 -19.11 -1.64 7.66
CA PHE A 84 -19.29 -2.38 8.90
C PHE A 84 -18.53 -3.73 8.93
N PRO A 85 -18.54 -4.56 7.87
CA PRO A 85 -17.77 -5.79 7.84
C PRO A 85 -16.27 -5.56 7.99
N PHE A 86 -15.73 -4.52 7.35
CA PHE A 86 -14.31 -4.19 7.43
C PHE A 86 -13.93 -3.69 8.82
N PHE A 87 -14.71 -2.79 9.42
CA PHE A 87 -14.46 -2.34 10.80
C PHE A 87 -14.59 -3.46 11.81
N ALA A 88 -15.55 -4.38 11.64
CA ALA A 88 -15.66 -5.57 12.48
C ALA A 88 -14.44 -6.48 12.34
N ALA A 89 -13.98 -6.73 11.11
CA ALA A 89 -12.77 -7.53 10.86
C ALA A 89 -11.52 -6.87 11.46
N ILE A 90 -11.38 -5.54 11.30
CA ILE A 90 -10.30 -4.76 11.93
C ILE A 90 -10.35 -4.90 13.44
N GLY A 91 -11.53 -4.77 14.06
CA GLY A 91 -11.70 -4.92 15.50
C GLY A 91 -11.30 -6.32 15.99
N ALA A 92 -11.72 -7.37 15.28
CA ALA A 92 -11.34 -8.75 15.60
C ALA A 92 -9.81 -8.96 15.46
N ILE A 93 -9.21 -8.49 14.36
CA ILE A 93 -7.75 -8.57 14.14
C ILE A 93 -7.00 -7.82 15.23
N GLY A 94 -7.40 -6.60 15.56
CA GLY A 94 -6.78 -5.78 16.60
C GLY A 94 -6.85 -6.42 17.99
N ALA A 95 -7.93 -7.16 18.28
CA ALA A 95 -8.06 -7.90 19.54
C ALA A 95 -7.18 -9.17 19.59
N LEU A 96 -6.90 -9.80 18.44
CA LEU A 96 -6.17 -11.07 18.36
C LEU A 96 -4.66 -10.88 18.16
N VAL A 97 -4.24 -9.81 17.49
CA VAL A 97 -2.86 -9.61 17.05
C VAL A 97 -2.26 -8.38 17.72
N ALA A 98 -1.27 -8.59 18.58
CA ALA A 98 -0.67 -7.52 19.37
C ALA A 98 0.15 -6.51 18.54
N ARG A 99 0.82 -6.96 17.47
CA ARG A 99 1.68 -6.13 16.60
C ARG A 99 1.28 -6.27 15.13
N LEU A 100 1.01 -5.14 14.51
CA LEU A 100 0.52 -5.07 13.14
C LEU A 100 1.31 -4.01 12.36
N LYS A 101 1.26 -4.14 11.03
CA LYS A 101 1.75 -3.13 10.11
C LYS A 101 0.61 -2.70 9.18
N ILE A 102 0.41 -1.39 9.07
CA ILE A 102 -0.49 -0.79 8.10
C ILE A 102 0.35 -0.29 6.92
N VAL A 103 0.02 -0.71 5.71
CA VAL A 103 0.59 -0.17 4.47
C VAL A 103 -0.51 0.55 3.72
N ILE A 104 -0.25 1.80 3.32
CA ILE A 104 -1.20 2.61 2.57
C ILE A 104 -0.63 3.06 1.25
N GLU A 105 -1.53 3.26 0.28
CA GLU A 105 -1.26 3.97 -0.96
C GLU A 105 -2.05 5.28 -0.94
N ARG A 106 -1.35 6.42 -0.97
CA ARG A 106 -1.91 7.77 -0.92
C ARG A 106 -1.75 8.48 -2.27
N MET A 107 -2.75 9.25 -2.66
CA MET A 107 -2.62 10.24 -3.74
C MET A 107 -2.01 11.54 -3.20
N GLU A 108 -0.93 12.02 -3.81
CA GLU A 108 -0.51 13.43 -3.69
C GLU A 108 -1.38 14.34 -4.57
#